data_AF-A0A1Y3B6N3-F1
#
_entry.id   AF-A0A1Y3B6N3-F1
#
_cell.length_a   1.000
_cell.length_b   1.000
_cell.length_c   1.000
_cell.angle_alpha   90.00
_cell.angle_beta   90.00
_cell.angle_gamma   90.00
#
_symmetry.space_group_name_H-M   'P 1'
#
loop_
_entity.id
_entity.type
_entity.pdbx_description
1 polymer ?
#
loop_
_entity_poly.entity_id
_entity_poly.type
_entity_poly.pdbx_seq_one_letter_code
_entity_poly.pdbx_strand_id
1 'polypeptide(L)'
;MNESSQPATTTAAMTNSASHSNVALRLLFNIVYLFVQELSIECSESDTDYHRKLREQFKEELMQPICGEILPISLFDMIVKHCNGQGPPNFQTKKTLLLLWKVLLLTLGGHDELLRLKNHYRKHAGLKPVPDDTLEVTRRMFPTSPPPTASEMVDSQHQRKMNRPFKRQTV
;
A
#
# COMPACT_ATOMS: atom_id res chain seq x y z
N MET A 1 31.07 -67.45 8.65
CA MET A 1 30.89 -66.76 7.36
C MET A 1 29.52 -66.12 7.38
N ASN A 2 29.48 -64.79 7.31
CA ASN A 2 28.37 -63.86 7.00
C ASN A 2 26.99 -64.06 7.67
N GLU A 3 26.26 -63.05 8.11
CA GLU A 3 26.41 -61.60 8.04
C GLU A 3 25.46 -60.99 9.07
N SER A 4 25.89 -59.88 9.66
CA SER A 4 25.13 -59.02 10.55
C SER A 4 23.98 -58.35 9.78
N SER A 5 22.77 -58.33 10.34
CA SER A 5 21.70 -57.44 9.85
C SER A 5 21.21 -56.58 11.01
N GLN A 6 21.82 -55.39 11.11
CA GLN A 6 21.32 -54.27 11.90
C GLN A 6 20.08 -53.66 11.20
N PRO A 7 19.13 -53.08 11.95
CA PRO A 7 18.07 -52.26 11.35
C PRO A 7 18.67 -50.95 10.85
N ALA A 8 18.56 -50.71 9.54
CA ALA A 8 18.97 -49.47 8.90
C ALA A 8 18.06 -48.32 9.34
N THR A 9 18.54 -47.52 10.26
CA THR A 9 18.10 -46.15 10.50
C THR A 9 18.48 -45.32 9.27
N THR A 10 17.56 -45.07 8.34
CA THR A 10 17.77 -44.12 7.24
C THR A 10 16.89 -42.90 7.45
N THR A 11 17.48 -41.97 8.21
CA THR A 11 17.49 -40.52 8.02
C THR A 11 16.53 -40.00 6.95
N ALA A 12 15.46 -39.35 7.41
CA ALA A 12 14.71 -38.38 6.63
C ALA A 12 15.68 -37.28 6.16
N ALA A 13 16.03 -37.28 4.88
CA ALA A 13 16.65 -36.14 4.24
C ALA A 13 15.62 -35.00 4.19
N MET A 14 15.58 -34.19 5.26
CA MET A 14 15.00 -32.86 5.19
C MET A 14 15.81 -32.10 4.14
N THR A 15 15.25 -31.97 2.95
CA THR A 15 15.75 -31.07 1.90
C THR A 15 15.62 -29.64 2.43
N ASN A 16 16.65 -29.21 3.17
CA ASN A 16 16.81 -27.86 3.68
C ASN A 16 17.31 -26.94 2.54
N SER A 17 16.67 -26.99 1.38
CA SER A 17 16.93 -26.10 0.23
C SER A 17 15.97 -24.91 0.15
N ALA A 18 15.05 -24.78 1.11
CA ALA A 18 14.00 -23.76 1.10
C ALA A 18 14.46 -22.34 1.53
N SER A 19 15.71 -22.16 1.95
CA SER A 19 16.21 -20.90 2.53
C SER A 19 16.88 -19.94 1.53
N HIS A 20 17.29 -20.41 0.34
CA HIS A 20 18.06 -19.61 -0.62
C HIS A 20 17.27 -19.16 -1.87
N SER A 21 16.06 -19.65 -2.10
CA SER A 21 15.30 -19.45 -3.34
C SER A 21 14.74 -18.04 -3.57
N ASN A 22 14.86 -17.12 -2.62
CA ASN A 22 14.29 -15.77 -2.72
C ASN A 22 15.32 -14.63 -2.70
N VAL A 23 16.64 -14.91 -2.73
CA VAL A 23 17.65 -13.82 -2.74
C VAL A 23 17.56 -13.00 -4.04
N ALA A 24 17.51 -13.64 -5.19
CA ALA A 24 17.44 -12.98 -6.49
C ALA A 24 16.18 -12.10 -6.62
N LEU A 25 15.02 -12.63 -6.22
CA LEU A 25 13.75 -11.90 -6.25
C LEU A 25 13.75 -10.69 -5.29
N ARG A 26 14.33 -10.84 -4.09
CA ARG A 26 14.50 -9.72 -3.15
C ARG A 26 15.42 -8.63 -3.69
N LEU A 27 16.51 -9.04 -4.36
CA LEU A 27 17.45 -8.14 -5.00
C LEU A 27 16.78 -7.40 -6.16
N LEU A 28 16.05 -8.11 -7.01
CA LEU A 28 15.30 -7.51 -8.11
C LEU A 28 14.30 -6.46 -7.60
N PHE A 29 13.51 -6.79 -6.55
CA PHE A 29 12.61 -5.80 -5.96
C PHE A 29 13.33 -4.60 -5.37
N ASN A 30 14.52 -4.78 -4.79
CA ASN A 30 15.31 -3.64 -4.31
C ASN A 30 15.74 -2.75 -5.48
N ILE A 31 16.26 -3.35 -6.55
CA ILE A 31 16.74 -2.61 -7.72
C ILE A 31 15.59 -1.85 -8.37
N VAL A 32 14.48 -2.53 -8.66
CA VAL A 32 13.30 -1.89 -9.26
C VAL A 32 12.73 -0.81 -8.33
N TYR A 33 12.67 -1.08 -7.03
CA TYR A 33 12.25 -0.07 -6.05
C TYR A 33 13.14 1.16 -6.08
N LEU A 34 14.46 1.02 -6.16
CA LEU A 34 15.40 2.14 -6.23
C LEU A 34 15.20 2.96 -7.50
N PHE A 35 15.03 2.31 -8.66
CA PHE A 35 14.73 3.03 -9.91
C PHE A 35 13.41 3.78 -9.84
N VAL A 36 12.35 3.11 -9.40
CA VAL A 36 11.03 3.72 -9.25
C VAL A 36 11.07 4.86 -8.23
N GLN A 37 11.82 4.70 -7.13
CA GLN A 37 12.01 5.73 -6.13
C GLN A 37 12.70 6.95 -6.72
N GLU A 38 13.85 6.76 -7.38
CA GLU A 38 14.65 7.85 -7.95
C GLU A 38 13.86 8.62 -9.02
N LEU A 39 13.16 7.90 -9.88
CA LEU A 39 12.38 8.50 -10.98
C LEU A 39 11.02 9.05 -10.51
N SER A 40 10.60 8.74 -9.28
CA SER A 40 9.40 9.28 -8.65
C SER A 40 9.69 10.52 -7.79
N ILE A 41 10.94 10.83 -7.48
CA ILE A 41 11.28 12.09 -6.79
C ILE A 41 10.91 13.23 -7.75
N GLU A 42 10.01 14.10 -7.28
CA GLU A 42 9.46 15.20 -8.05
C GLU A 42 10.57 16.12 -8.58
N CYS A 43 10.29 16.72 -9.74
CA CYS A 43 11.22 17.60 -10.45
C CYS A 43 11.83 18.63 -9.50
N SER A 44 13.10 18.46 -9.16
CA SER A 44 13.85 19.53 -8.52
C SER A 44 13.91 20.72 -9.49
N GLU A 45 14.13 21.94 -8.98
CA GLU A 45 14.30 23.12 -9.86
C GLU A 45 15.46 22.98 -10.86
N SER A 46 16.33 21.97 -10.68
CA SER A 46 17.43 21.63 -11.59
C SER A 46 17.07 20.63 -12.70
N ASP A 47 15.83 20.18 -12.79
CA ASP A 47 15.45 19.14 -13.76
C ASP A 47 15.48 19.67 -15.19
N THR A 48 16.45 19.19 -15.95
CA THR A 48 16.58 19.42 -17.38
C THR A 48 15.53 18.63 -18.17
N ASP A 49 15.17 19.09 -19.37
CA ASP A 49 14.23 18.37 -20.27
C ASP A 49 14.65 16.92 -20.58
N TYR A 50 15.96 16.64 -20.51
CA TYR A 50 16.49 15.28 -20.58
C TYR A 50 15.93 14.37 -19.47
N HIS A 51 15.91 14.83 -18.23
CA HIS A 51 15.40 14.06 -17.09
C HIS A 51 13.90 13.78 -17.21
N ARG A 52 13.14 14.76 -17.73
CA ARG A 52 11.71 14.61 -18.01
C ARG A 52 11.45 13.49 -19.03
N LYS A 53 12.15 13.53 -20.17
CA LYS A 53 12.04 12.50 -21.21
C LYS A 53 12.45 11.13 -20.71
N LEU A 54 13.52 11.04 -19.93
CA LEU A 54 13.98 9.78 -19.35
C LEU A 54 12.92 9.16 -18.42
N ARG A 55 12.23 9.97 -17.61
CA ARG A 55 11.12 9.50 -16.77
C ARG A 55 9.92 9.04 -17.59
N GLU A 56 9.55 9.78 -18.64
CA GLU A 56 8.46 9.38 -19.55
C GLU A 56 8.77 8.04 -20.21
N GLN A 57 9.97 7.89 -20.76
CA GLN A 57 10.42 6.63 -21.36
C GLN A 57 10.41 5.49 -20.33
N PHE A 58 10.91 5.70 -19.12
CA PHE A 58 10.88 4.67 -18.09
C PHE A 58 9.46 4.26 -17.67
N LYS A 59 8.51 5.21 -17.63
CA LYS A 59 7.10 4.89 -17.38
C LYS A 59 6.53 4.00 -18.47
N GLU A 60 6.86 4.28 -19.73
CA GLU A 60 6.45 3.44 -20.86
C GLU A 60 7.06 2.05 -20.76
N GLU A 61 8.36 1.94 -20.47
CA GLU A 61 9.05 0.66 -20.28
C GLU A 61 8.45 -0.17 -19.13
N LEU A 62 8.09 0.45 -18.00
CA LEU A 62 7.41 -0.23 -16.90
C LEU A 62 6.02 -0.78 -17.27
N MET A 63 5.37 -0.16 -18.25
CA MET A 63 4.05 -0.55 -18.74
C MET A 63 4.15 -1.54 -19.91
N GLN A 64 5.35 -1.91 -20.35
CA GLN A 64 5.52 -2.95 -21.35
C GLN A 64 5.27 -4.34 -20.73
N PRO A 65 4.58 -5.25 -21.46
CA PRO A 65 4.35 -6.60 -20.97
C PRO A 65 5.67 -7.37 -20.84
N ILE A 66 5.93 -7.92 -19.65
CA ILE A 66 7.01 -8.88 -19.38
C ILE A 66 6.34 -10.25 -19.36
N CYS A 67 6.66 -11.10 -20.34
CA CYS A 67 6.07 -12.44 -20.46
C CYS A 67 4.53 -12.46 -20.51
N GLY A 68 3.92 -11.43 -21.11
CA GLY A 68 2.47 -11.33 -21.34
C GLY A 68 1.69 -10.50 -20.32
N GLU A 69 2.32 -10.07 -19.21
CA GLU A 69 1.69 -9.23 -18.19
C GLU A 69 2.56 -8.00 -17.87
N ILE A 70 1.92 -6.89 -17.49
CA ILE A 70 2.65 -5.73 -16.98
C ILE A 70 3.09 -5.96 -15.53
N LEU A 71 4.22 -5.36 -15.14
CA LEU A 71 4.80 -5.54 -13.80
C LEU A 71 3.79 -5.34 -12.65
N PRO A 72 2.91 -4.30 -12.64
CA PRO A 72 1.91 -4.15 -11.57
C PRO A 72 0.96 -5.34 -11.42
N ILE A 73 0.54 -5.95 -12.54
CA ILE A 73 -0.37 -7.09 -12.51
C ILE A 73 0.33 -8.31 -11.90
N SER A 74 1.56 -8.60 -12.33
CA SER A 74 2.32 -9.74 -11.79
C SER A 74 2.70 -9.54 -10.31
N LEU A 75 3.00 -8.30 -9.88
CA LEU A 75 3.21 -7.98 -8.46
C LEU A 75 1.92 -8.19 -7.64
N PHE A 76 0.77 -7.79 -8.17
CA PHE A 76 -0.52 -7.99 -7.52
C PHE A 76 -0.89 -9.48 -7.41
N ASP A 77 -0.76 -10.24 -8.50
CA ASP A 77 -1.01 -11.68 -8.51
C ASP A 77 -0.15 -12.42 -7.49
N MET A 78 1.13 -12.04 -7.37
CA MET A 78 2.02 -12.62 -6.37
C MET A 78 1.61 -12.27 -4.92
N ILE A 79 1.05 -11.08 -4.67
CA ILE A 79 0.45 -10.73 -3.37
C ILE A 79 -0.80 -11.58 -3.10
N VAL A 80 -1.69 -11.73 -4.08
CA VAL A 80 -2.92 -12.52 -3.95
C VAL A 80 -2.61 -13.99 -3.68
N LYS A 81 -1.68 -14.59 -4.44
CA LYS A 81 -1.18 -15.95 -4.22
C LYS A 81 -0.62 -16.13 -2.81
N HIS A 82 0.11 -15.13 -2.31
CA HIS A 82 0.61 -15.15 -0.95
C HIS A 82 -0.52 -15.08 0.10
N CYS A 83 -1.53 -14.21 -0.08
CA CYS A 83 -2.70 -14.15 0.81
C CYS A 83 -3.47 -15.48 0.84
N ASN A 84 -3.47 -16.24 -0.26
CA ASN A 84 -4.09 -17.56 -0.37
C ASN A 84 -3.21 -18.71 0.18
N GLY A 85 -2.06 -18.43 0.78
CA GLY A 85 -1.14 -19.44 1.30
C GLY A 85 -0.34 -20.20 0.23
N GLN A 86 -0.42 -19.78 -1.03
CA GLN A 86 0.31 -20.35 -2.18
C GLN A 86 1.55 -19.52 -2.57
N GLY A 87 1.96 -18.58 -1.70
CA GLY A 87 3.10 -17.72 -1.95
C GLY A 87 4.44 -18.47 -1.79
N PRO A 88 5.52 -17.93 -2.37
CA PRO A 88 6.86 -18.45 -2.14
C PRO A 88 7.23 -18.36 -0.64
N PRO A 89 8.06 -19.30 -0.12
CA PRO A 89 8.52 -19.27 1.26
C PRO A 89 9.32 -17.98 1.53
N ASN A 90 9.15 -17.33 2.69
CA ASN A 90 9.78 -16.05 3.04
C ASN A 90 9.43 -14.85 2.13
N PHE A 91 8.19 -14.79 1.64
CA PHE A 91 7.70 -13.70 0.82
C PHE A 91 7.72 -12.33 1.55
N GLN A 92 8.22 -11.29 0.87
CA GLN A 92 8.31 -9.94 1.43
C GLN A 92 7.05 -9.11 1.13
N THR A 93 5.91 -9.51 1.67
CA THR A 93 4.59 -8.93 1.36
C THR A 93 4.56 -7.41 1.45
N LYS A 94 5.07 -6.85 2.54
CA LYS A 94 5.11 -5.39 2.75
C LYS A 94 5.89 -4.67 1.66
N LYS A 95 7.02 -5.24 1.23
CA LYS A 95 7.89 -4.64 0.22
C LYS A 95 7.29 -4.77 -1.18
N THR A 96 6.71 -5.92 -1.51
CA THR A 96 6.00 -6.09 -2.77
C THR A 96 4.81 -5.15 -2.86
N LEU A 97 4.02 -5.01 -1.79
CA LEU A 97 2.88 -4.08 -1.76
C LEU A 97 3.34 -2.63 -1.92
N LEU A 98 4.43 -2.24 -1.23
CA LEU A 98 5.01 -0.91 -1.36
C LEU A 98 5.52 -0.64 -2.78
N LEU A 99 6.20 -1.63 -3.38
CA LEU A 99 6.66 -1.53 -4.77
C LEU A 99 5.48 -1.39 -5.73
N LEU A 100 4.46 -2.23 -5.58
CA LEU A 100 3.23 -2.16 -6.39
C LEU A 100 2.61 -0.76 -6.33
N TRP A 101 2.40 -0.25 -5.11
CA TRP A 101 1.87 1.10 -4.91
C TRP A 101 2.72 2.14 -5.63
N LYS A 102 4.05 2.08 -5.47
CA LYS A 102 4.95 3.06 -6.07
C LYS A 102 4.95 3.01 -7.60
N VAL A 103 4.92 1.82 -8.19
CA VAL A 103 4.82 1.67 -9.64
C VAL A 103 3.51 2.28 -10.13
N LEU A 104 2.38 2.02 -9.45
CA LEU A 104 1.09 2.59 -9.80
C LEU A 104 1.09 4.12 -9.72
N LEU A 105 1.65 4.71 -8.66
CA LEU A 105 1.77 6.17 -8.54
C LEU A 105 2.67 6.76 -9.63
N LEU A 106 3.77 6.08 -9.98
CA LEU A 106 4.69 6.57 -10.99
C LEU A 106 4.04 6.57 -12.38
N THR A 107 3.34 5.49 -12.75
CA THR A 107 2.78 5.33 -14.09
C THR A 107 1.43 6.01 -14.26
N LEU A 108 0.52 5.92 -13.29
CA LEU A 108 -0.84 6.47 -13.36
C LEU A 108 -0.95 7.87 -12.73
N GLY A 109 0.03 8.27 -11.93
CA GLY A 109 0.01 9.53 -11.19
C GLY A 109 -0.72 9.42 -9.85
N GLY A 110 -0.78 10.56 -9.16
CA GLY A 110 -1.49 10.72 -7.91
C GLY A 110 -2.92 11.25 -8.10
N HIS A 111 -3.50 11.71 -6.99
CA HIS A 111 -4.85 12.25 -6.97
C HIS A 111 -5.02 13.50 -7.85
N ASP A 112 -4.03 14.39 -7.87
CA ASP A 112 -4.05 15.60 -8.69
C ASP A 112 -4.09 15.27 -10.19
N GLU A 113 -3.29 14.30 -10.61
CA GLU A 113 -3.26 13.82 -12.00
C GLU A 113 -4.59 13.16 -12.38
N LEU A 114 -5.17 12.36 -11.47
CA LEU A 114 -6.49 11.77 -11.65
C LEU A 114 -7.58 12.85 -11.80
N LEU A 115 -7.56 13.90 -10.99
CA LEU A 115 -8.50 15.02 -11.07
C LEU A 115 -8.35 15.77 -12.39
N ARG A 116 -7.11 16.06 -12.80
CA ARG A 116 -6.78 16.68 -14.08
C ARG A 116 -7.34 15.87 -15.24
N LEU A 117 -7.08 14.58 -15.25
CA LEU A 117 -7.50 13.67 -16.32
C LEU A 117 -9.04 13.50 -16.37
N LYS A 118 -9.69 13.42 -15.20
CA LYS A 118 -11.15 13.37 -15.11
C LYS A 118 -11.79 14.64 -15.68
N ASN A 119 -11.28 15.82 -15.33
CA ASN A 119 -11.76 17.08 -15.88
C ASN A 119 -11.49 17.20 -17.39
N HIS A 120 -10.34 16.74 -17.86
CA HIS A 120 -10.00 16.69 -19.27
C HIS A 120 -11.03 15.88 -20.08
N TYR A 121 -11.32 14.64 -19.68
CA TYR A 121 -12.30 13.81 -20.37
C TYR A 121 -13.73 14.33 -20.26
N ARG A 122 -14.11 14.93 -19.12
CA ARG A 122 -15.42 15.57 -18.96
C ARG A 122 -15.60 16.75 -19.90
N LYS A 123 -14.56 17.60 -20.06
CA LYS A 123 -14.57 18.70 -21.02
C LYS A 123 -14.75 18.19 -22.45
N HIS A 124 -14.05 17.12 -22.83
CA HIS A 124 -14.21 16.47 -24.13
C HIS A 124 -15.63 15.91 -24.35
N ALA A 125 -16.29 15.46 -23.29
CA ALA A 125 -17.68 14.98 -23.31
C ALA A 125 -18.73 16.11 -23.16
N GLY A 126 -18.32 17.39 -23.10
CA GLY A 126 -19.24 18.52 -22.89
C GLY A 126 -19.86 18.59 -21.48
N LEU A 127 -19.30 17.88 -20.51
CA LEU A 127 -19.78 17.84 -19.14
C LEU A 127 -19.11 18.95 -18.29
N LYS A 128 -19.85 19.44 -17.28
CA LYS A 128 -19.30 20.37 -16.28
C LYS A 128 -18.10 19.75 -15.55
N PRO A 129 -17.13 20.55 -15.08
CA PRO A 129 -16.05 20.07 -14.23
C PRO A 129 -16.56 19.30 -13.02
N VAL A 130 -15.67 18.52 -12.43
CA VAL A 130 -15.95 17.73 -11.23
C VAL A 130 -16.36 18.71 -10.11
N PRO A 131 -17.55 18.54 -9.51
CA PRO A 131 -18.10 19.54 -8.60
C PRO A 131 -17.31 19.63 -7.28
N ASP A 132 -16.87 18.49 -6.76
CA ASP A 132 -16.13 18.40 -5.50
C ASP A 132 -14.87 17.55 -5.65
N ASP A 133 -13.77 18.05 -5.10
CA ASP A 133 -12.59 17.24 -4.86
C ASP A 133 -12.79 16.42 -3.58
N THR A 134 -12.98 15.11 -3.75
CA THR A 134 -13.18 14.17 -2.64
C THR A 134 -12.08 14.26 -1.58
N LEU A 135 -10.83 14.53 -1.97
CA LEU A 135 -9.73 14.64 -1.01
C LEU A 135 -9.83 15.92 -0.19
N GLU A 136 -10.14 17.05 -0.84
CA GLU A 136 -10.36 18.33 -0.16
C GLU A 136 -11.57 18.26 0.77
N VAL A 137 -12.66 17.65 0.31
CA VAL A 137 -13.87 17.42 1.11
C VAL A 137 -13.55 16.57 2.33
N THR A 138 -12.88 15.43 2.14
CA THR A 138 -12.51 14.54 3.26
C THR A 138 -11.56 15.21 4.24
N ARG A 139 -10.65 16.06 3.76
CA ARG A 139 -9.74 16.84 4.62
C ARG A 139 -10.47 17.84 5.50
N ARG A 140 -11.61 18.36 5.05
CA ARG A 140 -12.47 19.30 5.78
C ARG A 140 -13.58 18.59 6.58
N MET A 141 -13.77 17.29 6.37
CA MET A 141 -14.70 16.49 7.16
C MET A 141 -14.12 16.27 8.55
N PHE A 142 -14.81 16.82 9.55
CA PHE A 142 -14.60 16.41 10.93
C PHE A 142 -15.41 15.14 11.20
N PRO A 143 -14.86 14.17 11.94
CA PRO A 143 -15.64 13.03 12.38
C PRO A 143 -16.82 13.57 13.19
N THR A 144 -18.03 13.30 12.69
CA THR A 144 -19.22 13.41 13.52
C THR A 144 -19.12 12.27 14.50
N SER A 145 -18.69 12.56 15.73
CA SER A 145 -18.85 11.57 16.79
C SER A 145 -20.33 11.19 16.81
N PRO A 146 -20.67 9.89 16.91
CA PRO A 146 -22.07 9.48 17.00
C PRO A 146 -22.75 10.29 18.10
N PRO A 147 -24.03 10.69 17.92
CA PRO A 147 -24.74 11.39 18.97
C PRO A 147 -24.64 10.56 20.26
N PRO A 148 -24.30 11.19 21.40
CA PRO A 148 -24.02 10.46 22.62
C PRO A 148 -25.20 9.53 22.93
N THR A 149 -24.88 8.28 23.24
CA THR A 149 -25.90 7.27 23.54
C THR A 149 -26.66 7.71 24.79
N ALA A 150 -27.94 7.34 24.93
CA ALA A 150 -28.75 7.73 26.09
C ALA A 150 -28.04 7.47 27.44
N SER A 151 -27.26 6.39 27.53
CA SER A 151 -26.39 6.05 28.67
C SER A 151 -25.28 7.08 28.93
N GLU A 152 -24.60 7.57 27.89
CA GLU A 152 -23.55 8.58 28.00
C GLU A 152 -24.12 9.95 28.41
N MET A 153 -25.36 10.24 28.00
CA MET A 153 -26.08 11.47 28.40
C MET A 153 -26.44 11.46 29.88
N VAL A 154 -26.87 10.30 30.43
CA VAL A 154 -27.14 10.19 31.88
C VAL A 154 -25.86 10.28 32.71
N ASP A 155 -24.76 9.66 32.29
CA ASP A 155 -23.48 9.73 33.03
C ASP A 155 -22.94 11.17 33.11
N SER A 156 -23.07 11.92 32.01
CA SER A 156 -22.73 13.35 31.94
C SER A 156 -23.57 14.21 32.91
N GLN A 157 -24.84 13.86 33.11
CA GLN A 157 -25.72 14.53 34.07
C GLN A 157 -25.41 14.15 35.52
N HIS A 158 -25.02 12.90 35.80
CA HIS A 158 -24.68 12.45 37.14
C HIS A 158 -23.38 13.10 37.64
N GLN A 159 -22.36 13.23 36.79
CA GLN A 159 -21.12 13.96 37.13
C GLN A 159 -21.40 15.43 37.50
N ARG A 160 -22.29 16.11 36.75
CA ARG A 160 -22.66 17.51 37.06
C ARG A 160 -23.44 17.65 38.38
N LYS A 161 -24.20 16.63 38.80
CA LYS A 161 -24.94 16.63 40.07
C LYS A 161 -24.06 16.36 41.28
N MET A 162 -23.03 15.52 41.14
CA MET A 162 -22.09 15.19 42.23
C MET A 162 -21.19 16.37 42.64
N ASN A 163 -20.96 17.36 41.76
CA ASN A 163 -20.08 18.51 42.03
C ASN A 163 -20.81 19.73 42.62
N ARG A 164 -21.96 19.57 43.29
CA ARG A 164 -22.59 20.68 44.02
C ARG A 164 -22.02 20.77 45.44
N PRO A 165 -21.28 21.84 45.81
CA PRO A 165 -20.80 22.01 47.18
C PRO A 165 -21.98 22.28 48.12
N PHE A 166 -22.06 21.52 49.23
CA PHE A 166 -23.04 21.71 50.29
C PHE A 166 -22.86 23.09 50.95
N LYS A 167 -23.84 23.98 50.77
CA LYS A 167 -23.86 25.31 51.41
C LYS A 167 -24.25 25.16 52.87
N ARG A 168 -23.29 25.22 53.81
CA ARG A 168 -23.56 25.30 55.26
C ARG A 168 -24.27 26.64 55.54
N GLN A 169 -25.49 26.58 56.06
CA GLN A 169 -26.16 27.73 56.67
C GLN A 169 -25.54 28.00 58.04
N THR A 170 -25.13 29.24 58.29
CA THR A 170 -24.85 29.74 59.64
C THR A 170 -25.85 30.82 59.96
N VAL A 171 -26.49 30.66 61.12
CA VAL A 171 -27.35 31.63 61.82
C VAL A 171 -26.51 32.82 62.28
#